data_AF-A0A0M8UV10-F1
#
_entry.id   AF-A0A0M8UV10-F1
#
_cell.length_a   1.000
_cell.length_b   1.000
_cell.length_c   1.000
_cell.angle_alpha   90.00
_cell.angle_beta   90.00
_cell.angle_gamma   90.00
#
_symmetry.space_group_name_H-M   'P 1'
#
loop_
_entity.id
_entity.type
_entity.pdbx_description
1 polymer ?
#
loop_
_entity_poly.entity_id
_entity_poly.type
_entity_poly.pdbx_seq_one_letter_code
_entity_poly.pdbx_strand_id
1 'polypeptide(L)'
;MWPVRRPSARPNQPSPPFNALAARRLRAALGMGPEEVAYGMRASFGLPYITPDLVVAWERGIAGPSSQELTALAGVLWCSPGELIGRPRTLREHRISRGLAPEDVARGVGLELLAYQRMEENDAWRGTDRQSIALAGLLDLDLADFIAVTGREARLADLLRSAVTTRWQGYVRPVTRTVPLDRGLLEATLAELHRDYQGQMVATLSWGGGTADAGDPGRDFLDRIVDHFWTTVRRHSE
;
A
#
# COMPACT_ATOMS: atom_id res chain seq x y z
N MET A 1 31.29 -37.02 -7.05
CA MET A 1 30.62 -35.92 -7.79
C MET A 1 29.24 -35.74 -7.19
N TRP A 2 29.09 -34.85 -6.21
CA TRP A 2 27.80 -34.64 -5.54
C TRP A 2 26.88 -33.76 -6.40
N PRO A 3 25.60 -34.13 -6.56
CA PRO A 3 24.65 -33.30 -7.29
C PRO A 3 24.32 -32.06 -6.44
N VAL A 4 24.69 -30.88 -6.96
CA VAL A 4 24.31 -29.59 -6.40
C VAL A 4 22.78 -29.50 -6.48
N ARG A 5 22.11 -29.60 -5.33
CA ARG A 5 20.67 -29.32 -5.22
C ARG A 5 20.47 -27.85 -5.60
N ARG A 6 19.79 -27.61 -6.72
CA ARG A 6 19.22 -26.30 -7.04
C ARG A 6 18.30 -25.91 -5.89
N PRO A 7 18.43 -24.71 -5.30
CA PRO A 7 17.42 -24.22 -4.38
C PRO A 7 16.10 -24.12 -5.14
N SER A 8 15.08 -24.80 -4.62
CA SER A 8 13.72 -24.79 -5.11
C SER A 8 13.23 -23.34 -5.26
N ALA A 9 12.68 -22.99 -6.43
CA ALA A 9 11.97 -21.74 -6.62
C ALA A 9 10.88 -21.65 -5.54
N ARG A 10 10.99 -20.64 -4.66
CA ARG A 10 9.91 -20.32 -3.72
C ARG A 10 8.64 -20.04 -4.53
N PRO A 11 7.46 -20.47 -4.06
CA PRO A 11 6.21 -20.21 -4.77
C PRO A 11 6.08 -18.72 -5.03
N ASN A 12 5.60 -18.42 -6.23
CA ASN A 12 5.45 -17.12 -6.87
C ASN A 12 4.81 -16.09 -5.91
N GLN A 13 5.63 -15.48 -5.08
CA GLN A 13 5.21 -14.40 -4.22
C GLN A 13 5.00 -13.18 -5.13
N PRO A 14 3.83 -12.53 -5.11
CA PRO A 14 3.57 -11.39 -5.98
C PRO A 14 4.69 -10.36 -5.78
N SER A 15 5.35 -10.01 -6.88
CA SER A 15 6.38 -8.96 -6.86
C SER A 15 5.73 -7.68 -6.36
N PRO A 16 6.38 -6.94 -5.43
CA PRO A 16 5.87 -5.66 -4.99
C PRO A 16 5.66 -4.73 -6.21
N PRO A 17 4.73 -3.75 -6.15
CA PRO A 17 4.47 -2.87 -7.26
C PRO A 17 5.73 -2.07 -7.57
N PHE A 18 6.46 -2.48 -8.60
CA PHE A 18 7.74 -1.90 -8.96
C PHE A 18 7.56 -0.70 -9.89
N ASN A 19 8.17 0.42 -9.53
CA ASN A 19 8.15 1.64 -10.33
C ASN A 19 9.34 1.64 -11.32
N ALA A 20 9.13 0.96 -12.45
CA ALA A 20 10.12 0.82 -13.53
C ALA A 20 10.66 2.16 -14.05
N LEU A 21 9.79 3.18 -14.13
CA LEU A 21 10.16 4.50 -14.60
C LEU A 21 11.04 5.24 -13.58
N ALA A 22 10.74 5.13 -12.28
CA ALA A 22 11.57 5.68 -11.22
C ALA A 22 12.96 5.05 -11.21
N ALA A 23 13.04 3.71 -11.31
CA ALA A 23 14.30 2.99 -11.38
C ALA A 23 15.19 3.48 -12.54
N ARG A 24 14.61 3.60 -13.74
CA ARG A 24 15.33 4.11 -14.92
C ARG A 24 15.81 5.56 -14.73
N ARG A 25 14.98 6.41 -14.12
CA ARG A 25 15.32 7.83 -13.86
C ARG A 25 16.47 7.94 -12.87
N LEU A 26 16.43 7.19 -11.76
CA LEU A 26 17.48 7.17 -10.74
C LEU A 26 18.80 6.66 -11.31
N ARG A 27 18.77 5.56 -12.06
CA ARG A 27 19.96 5.05 -12.75
C ARG A 27 20.55 6.09 -13.71
N ALA A 28 19.71 6.71 -14.54
CA ALA A 28 20.17 7.72 -15.49
C ALA A 28 20.76 8.96 -14.81
N ALA A 29 20.22 9.36 -13.65
CA ALA A 29 20.74 10.46 -12.85
C ALA A 29 22.15 10.17 -12.29
N LEU A 30 22.47 8.91 -12.01
CA LEU A 30 23.80 8.47 -11.60
C LEU A 30 24.77 8.27 -12.77
N GLY A 31 24.31 8.44 -14.02
CA GLY A 31 25.11 8.16 -15.21
C GLY A 31 25.40 6.68 -15.44
N MET A 32 24.73 5.77 -14.72
CA MET A 32 25.02 4.34 -14.75
C MET A 32 24.36 3.64 -15.94
N GLY A 33 25.07 2.69 -16.57
CA GLY A 33 24.51 1.75 -17.52
C GLY A 33 23.81 0.55 -16.85
N PRO A 34 22.91 -0.18 -17.54
CA PRO A 34 22.34 -1.43 -17.03
C PRO A 34 23.41 -2.48 -16.68
N GLU A 35 24.53 -2.47 -17.40
CA GLU A 35 25.73 -3.30 -17.16
C GLU A 35 26.32 -3.07 -15.77
N GLU A 36 26.52 -1.79 -15.40
CA GLU A 36 27.11 -1.39 -14.13
C GLU A 36 26.19 -1.72 -12.95
N VAL A 37 24.88 -1.55 -13.15
CA VAL A 37 23.88 -1.96 -12.15
C VAL A 37 23.89 -3.48 -11.94
N ALA A 38 23.85 -4.25 -13.04
CA ALA A 38 23.90 -5.71 -12.97
C ALA A 38 25.22 -6.21 -12.35
N TYR A 39 26.34 -5.53 -12.62
CA TYR A 39 27.61 -5.80 -11.98
C TYR A 39 27.55 -5.51 -10.47
N GLY A 40 27.04 -4.35 -10.06
CA GLY A 40 26.89 -3.97 -8.65
C GLY A 40 26.02 -4.95 -7.86
N MET A 41 24.88 -5.38 -8.42
CA MET A 41 24.01 -6.37 -7.77
C MET A 41 24.70 -7.73 -7.61
N ARG A 42 25.48 -8.16 -8.60
CA ARG A 42 26.27 -9.41 -8.54
C ARG A 42 27.39 -9.31 -7.51
N ALA A 43 28.17 -8.25 -7.56
CA ALA A 43 29.39 -8.09 -6.74
C ALA A 43 29.08 -7.75 -5.27
N SER A 44 28.12 -6.85 -5.03
CA SER A 44 27.85 -6.33 -3.68
C SER A 44 26.74 -7.08 -2.95
N PHE A 45 25.82 -7.71 -3.68
CA PHE A 45 24.62 -8.35 -3.09
C PHE A 45 24.53 -9.86 -3.36
N GLY A 46 25.52 -10.44 -4.04
CA GLY A 46 25.62 -11.89 -4.23
C GLY A 46 24.48 -12.46 -5.08
N LEU A 47 23.98 -11.70 -6.06
CA LEU A 47 22.92 -12.12 -6.98
C LEU A 47 23.49 -12.48 -8.36
N PRO A 48 24.17 -13.63 -8.54
CA PRO A 48 24.99 -13.93 -9.72
C PRO A 48 24.20 -14.04 -11.03
N TYR A 49 22.88 -14.28 -10.94
CA TYR A 49 21.99 -14.46 -12.07
C TYR A 49 21.49 -13.13 -12.68
N ILE A 50 21.78 -11.99 -12.06
CA ILE A 50 21.35 -10.69 -12.57
C ILE A 50 22.15 -10.34 -13.81
N THR A 51 21.45 -10.18 -14.93
CA THR A 51 22.01 -9.76 -16.21
C THR A 51 21.60 -8.33 -16.56
N PRO A 52 22.35 -7.65 -17.42
CA PRO A 52 21.97 -6.33 -17.94
C PRO A 52 20.60 -6.35 -18.64
N ASP A 53 20.30 -7.42 -19.38
CA ASP A 53 18.99 -7.63 -20.01
C ASP A 53 17.86 -7.73 -19.00
N LEU A 54 18.10 -8.34 -17.83
CA LEU A 54 17.11 -8.41 -16.76
C LEU A 54 16.83 -7.03 -16.17
N VAL A 55 17.85 -6.20 -15.98
CA VAL A 55 17.70 -4.81 -15.55
C VAL A 55 16.88 -4.01 -16.59
N VAL A 56 17.17 -4.19 -17.88
CA VAL A 56 16.39 -3.56 -18.96
C VAL A 56 14.94 -4.07 -18.98
N ALA A 57 14.71 -5.36 -18.73
CA ALA A 57 13.37 -5.93 -18.65
C ALA A 57 12.56 -5.32 -17.49
N TRP A 58 13.20 -5.09 -16.34
CA TRP A 58 12.57 -4.37 -15.23
C TRP A 58 12.23 -2.94 -15.59
N GLU A 59 13.16 -2.18 -16.17
CA GLU A 59 12.93 -0.78 -16.57
C GLU A 59 11.86 -0.59 -17.65
N ARG A 60 11.61 -1.63 -18.44
CA ARG A 60 10.54 -1.67 -19.45
C ARG A 60 9.21 -2.20 -18.90
N GLY A 61 9.17 -2.64 -17.64
CA GLY A 61 8.00 -3.26 -17.03
C GLY A 61 7.65 -4.63 -17.61
N ILE A 62 8.59 -5.30 -18.29
CA ILE A 62 8.40 -6.65 -18.85
C ILE A 62 8.48 -7.71 -17.75
N ALA A 63 9.27 -7.45 -16.71
CA ALA A 63 9.36 -8.24 -15.50
C ALA A 63 9.42 -7.32 -14.27
N GLY A 64 9.15 -7.86 -13.08
CA GLY A 64 9.32 -7.14 -11.81
C GLY A 64 10.36 -7.83 -10.92
N PRO A 65 11.21 -7.06 -10.21
CA PRO A 65 12.17 -7.64 -9.28
C PRO A 65 11.46 -8.31 -8.10
N SER A 66 12.09 -9.36 -7.56
CA SER A 66 11.73 -9.92 -6.26
C SER A 66 12.05 -8.95 -5.12
N SER A 67 11.55 -9.20 -3.91
CA SER A 67 11.83 -8.32 -2.76
C SER A 67 13.32 -8.19 -2.45
N GLN A 68 14.09 -9.28 -2.61
CA GLN A 68 15.54 -9.26 -2.40
C GLN A 68 16.25 -8.47 -3.50
N GLU A 69 15.83 -8.66 -4.75
CA GLU A 69 16.36 -7.92 -5.90
C GLU A 69 16.07 -6.42 -5.79
N LEU A 70 14.89 -6.04 -5.31
CA LEU A 70 14.51 -4.64 -5.12
C LEU A 70 15.39 -3.95 -4.06
N THR A 71 15.62 -4.59 -2.91
CA THR A 71 16.52 -4.04 -1.88
C THR A 71 17.95 -3.92 -2.40
N ALA A 72 18.43 -4.90 -3.15
CA ALA A 72 19.76 -4.85 -3.77
C ALA A 72 19.85 -3.75 -4.83
N LEU A 73 18.83 -3.60 -5.67
CA LEU A 73 18.75 -2.55 -6.67
C LEU A 73 18.76 -1.16 -6.02
N ALA A 74 17.99 -0.97 -4.95
CA ALA A 74 17.98 0.25 -4.16
C ALA A 74 19.36 0.59 -3.60
N GLY A 75 20.06 -0.42 -3.06
CA GLY A 75 21.43 -0.27 -2.58
C GLY A 75 22.42 0.14 -3.68
N VAL A 76 22.32 -0.43 -4.87
CA VAL A 76 23.18 -0.07 -6.02
C VAL A 76 22.87 1.33 -6.55
N LEU A 77 21.59 1.72 -6.56
CA LEU A 77 21.13 3.04 -6.99
C LEU A 77 21.20 4.10 -5.89
N TRP A 78 21.77 3.77 -4.73
CA TRP A 78 21.90 4.68 -3.58
C TRP A 78 20.58 5.37 -3.20
N CYS A 79 19.48 4.64 -3.35
CA CYS A 79 18.13 5.12 -3.06
C CYS A 79 17.47 4.22 -2.02
N SER A 80 16.38 4.71 -1.44
CA SER A 80 15.52 3.88 -0.60
C SER A 80 14.71 2.90 -1.46
N PRO A 81 14.40 1.68 -0.97
CA PRO A 81 13.47 0.77 -1.65
C PRO A 81 12.11 1.41 -1.93
N GLY A 82 11.65 2.33 -1.07
CA GLY A 82 10.40 3.07 -1.27
C GLY A 82 10.37 3.94 -2.52
N GLU A 83 11.52 4.44 -2.98
CA GLU A 83 11.61 5.20 -4.24
C GLU A 83 11.46 4.31 -5.49
N LEU A 84 11.64 3.00 -5.33
CA LEU A 84 11.49 2.01 -6.39
C LEU A 84 10.14 1.26 -6.33
N ILE A 85 9.36 1.46 -5.28
CA ILE A 85 8.02 0.89 -5.12
C ILE A 85 6.98 1.95 -5.48
N GLY A 86 5.84 1.53 -6.03
CA GLY A 86 4.65 2.36 -6.14
C GLY A 86 4.08 2.72 -4.76
N ARG A 87 2.84 3.23 -4.70
CA ARG A 87 2.18 3.43 -3.39
C ARG A 87 2.02 2.07 -2.71
N PRO A 88 2.68 1.80 -1.57
CA PRO A 88 2.56 0.53 -0.87
C PRO A 88 1.11 0.35 -0.40
N ARG A 89 0.58 -0.88 -0.48
CA ARG A 89 -0.78 -1.23 -0.04
C ARG A 89 -0.80 -2.41 0.92
N THR A 90 0.18 -3.30 0.82
CA THR A 90 0.27 -4.49 1.67
C THR A 90 1.26 -4.32 2.81
N LEU A 91 1.08 -5.07 3.88
CA LEU A 91 2.00 -5.05 5.05
C LEU A 91 3.45 -5.31 4.61
N ARG A 92 3.61 -6.25 3.68
CA ARG A 92 4.89 -6.60 3.08
C ARG A 92 5.48 -5.44 2.28
N GLU A 93 4.69 -4.77 1.45
CA GLU A 93 5.16 -3.64 0.65
C GLU A 93 5.62 -2.48 1.54
N HIS A 94 4.90 -2.18 2.61
CA HIS A 94 5.32 -1.19 3.60
C HIS A 94 6.62 -1.60 4.30
N ARG A 95 6.81 -2.88 4.63
CA ARG A 95 8.08 -3.35 5.18
C ARG A 95 9.23 -3.17 4.18
N ILE A 96 9.02 -3.57 2.93
CA ILE A 96 10.05 -3.48 1.89
C ILE A 96 10.40 -2.03 1.59
N SER A 97 9.42 -1.13 1.51
CA SER A 97 9.67 0.30 1.26
C SER A 97 10.55 0.93 2.35
N ARG A 98 10.43 0.45 3.59
CA ARG A 98 11.29 0.82 4.73
C ARG A 98 12.63 0.07 4.79
N GLY A 99 12.86 -0.88 3.88
CA GLY A 99 14.09 -1.68 3.82
C GLY A 99 14.28 -2.62 5.00
N LEU A 100 13.21 -2.96 5.72
CA LEU A 100 13.29 -3.76 6.95
C LEU A 100 13.23 -5.27 6.66
N ALA A 101 14.04 -6.05 7.39
CA ALA A 101 13.94 -7.50 7.38
C ALA A 101 12.71 -7.97 8.18
N PRO A 102 12.05 -9.08 7.80
CA PRO A 102 10.88 -9.57 8.53
C PRO A 102 11.19 -9.92 9.99
N GLU A 103 12.42 -10.34 10.29
CA GLU A 103 12.91 -10.63 11.65
C GLU A 103 12.93 -9.38 12.53
N ASP A 104 13.28 -8.23 11.97
CA ASP A 104 13.39 -6.98 12.72
C ASP A 104 12.00 -6.42 13.05
N VAL A 105 11.04 -6.54 12.12
CA VAL A 105 9.65 -6.17 12.39
C VAL A 105 9.02 -7.13 13.41
N ALA A 106 9.21 -8.44 13.25
CA ALA A 106 8.70 -9.43 14.19
C ALA A 106 9.23 -9.15 15.61
N ARG A 107 10.53 -8.91 15.75
CA ARG A 107 11.15 -8.55 17.04
C ARG A 107 10.64 -7.23 17.59
N GLY A 108 10.54 -6.19 16.75
CA GLY A 108 10.09 -4.86 17.16
C GLY A 108 8.63 -4.83 17.65
N VAL A 109 7.78 -5.68 17.07
CA VAL A 109 6.37 -5.81 17.49
C VAL A 109 6.17 -6.88 18.57
N GLY A 110 7.17 -7.71 18.85
CA GLY A 110 7.06 -8.80 19.83
C GLY A 110 6.23 -9.98 19.32
N LEU A 111 6.37 -10.31 18.05
CA LEU A 111 5.78 -11.49 17.40
C LEU A 111 6.87 -12.52 17.08
N GLU A 112 6.46 -13.77 16.96
CA GLU A 112 7.30 -14.83 16.40
C GLU A 112 7.40 -14.65 14.87
N LEU A 113 8.56 -14.98 14.28
CA LEU A 113 8.87 -14.70 12.88
C LEU A 113 7.89 -15.39 11.92
N LEU A 114 7.60 -16.68 12.11
CA LEU A 114 6.68 -17.42 11.25
C LEU A 114 5.23 -16.96 11.43
N ALA A 115 4.86 -16.47 12.62
CA ALA A 115 3.57 -15.82 12.84
C ALA A 115 3.48 -14.51 12.04
N TYR A 116 4.53 -13.70 12.05
CA TYR A 116 4.59 -12.46 11.28
C TYR A 116 4.58 -12.71 9.76
N GLN A 117 5.41 -13.64 9.26
CA GLN A 117 5.45 -13.99 7.84
C GLN A 117 4.10 -14.50 7.33
N ARG A 118 3.37 -15.29 8.14
CA ARG A 118 2.00 -15.70 7.79
C ARG A 118 1.03 -14.52 7.72
N MET A 119 1.21 -13.47 8.52
CA MET A 119 0.38 -12.26 8.40
C MET A 119 0.70 -11.49 7.12
N GLU A 120 1.98 -11.40 6.74
CA GLU A 120 2.39 -10.83 5.45
C GLU A 120 1.85 -11.61 4.26
N GLU A 121 1.90 -12.94 4.30
CA GLU A 121 1.44 -13.80 3.19
C GLU A 121 -0.07 -13.74 2.98
N ASN A 122 -0.83 -13.51 4.05
CA ASN A 122 -2.29 -13.43 3.99
C ASN A 122 -2.81 -11.99 3.89
N ASP A 123 -1.92 -10.99 3.83
CA ASP A 123 -2.25 -9.56 3.91
C ASP A 123 -3.24 -9.23 5.05
N ALA A 124 -3.10 -9.94 6.17
CA ALA A 124 -4.04 -9.91 7.27
C ALA A 124 -3.31 -9.75 8.59
N TRP A 125 -3.25 -8.52 9.08
CA TRP A 125 -2.74 -8.23 10.41
C TRP A 125 -3.67 -8.77 11.50
N ARG A 126 -3.11 -9.52 12.46
CA ARG A 126 -3.86 -10.08 13.61
C ARG A 126 -3.21 -9.75 14.95
N GLY A 127 -2.41 -8.68 15.01
CA GLY A 127 -1.79 -8.22 16.24
C GLY A 127 -2.76 -7.51 17.18
N THR A 128 -2.40 -7.43 18.46
CA THR A 128 -3.11 -6.63 19.48
C THR A 128 -3.01 -5.12 19.19
N ASP A 129 -3.79 -4.28 19.86
CA ASP A 129 -3.70 -2.82 19.69
C ASP A 129 -2.29 -2.28 19.98
N ARG A 130 -1.64 -2.77 21.04
CA ARG A 130 -0.24 -2.42 21.37
C ARG A 130 0.72 -2.79 20.23
N GLN A 131 0.54 -3.97 19.66
CA GLN A 131 1.35 -4.44 18.54
C GLN A 131 1.09 -3.64 17.27
N SER A 132 -0.16 -3.25 17.04
CA SER A 132 -0.55 -2.41 15.90
C SER A 132 0.09 -1.03 15.98
N ILE A 133 0.12 -0.41 17.16
CA ILE A 133 0.80 0.88 17.40
C ILE A 133 2.32 0.74 17.14
N ALA A 134 2.95 -0.33 17.64
CA ALA A 134 4.36 -0.59 17.38
C ALA A 134 4.66 -0.80 15.89
N LEU A 135 3.80 -1.52 15.17
CA LEU A 135 3.89 -1.71 13.73
C LEU A 135 3.80 -0.38 12.98
N ALA A 136 2.83 0.46 13.32
CA ALA A 136 2.64 1.77 12.69
C ALA A 136 3.90 2.65 12.82
N GLY A 137 4.51 2.69 14.00
CA GLY A 137 5.75 3.44 14.22
C GLY A 137 6.96 2.85 13.48
N LEU A 138 7.09 1.53 13.40
CA LEU A 138 8.20 0.88 12.69
C LEU A 138 8.12 1.06 11.18
N LEU A 139 6.91 0.93 10.63
CA LEU A 139 6.66 1.03 9.20
C LEU A 139 6.39 2.46 8.73
N ASP A 140 6.34 3.42 9.66
CA ASP A 140 6.05 4.84 9.38
C ASP A 140 4.73 4.99 8.62
N LEU A 141 3.71 4.23 9.05
CA LEU A 141 2.41 4.18 8.40
C LEU A 141 1.65 5.47 8.65
N ASP A 142 1.11 6.07 7.58
CA ASP A 142 0.08 7.07 7.74
C ASP A 142 -1.20 6.42 8.30
N LEU A 143 -2.16 7.24 8.72
CA LEU A 143 -3.38 6.73 9.36
C LEU A 143 -4.26 5.92 8.39
N ALA A 144 -4.23 6.22 7.09
CA ALA A 144 -4.97 5.51 6.08
C ALA A 144 -4.37 4.12 5.83
N ASP A 145 -3.06 4.07 5.64
CA ASP A 145 -2.28 2.87 5.44
C ASP A 145 -2.34 1.97 6.69
N PHE A 146 -2.33 2.56 7.89
CA PHE A 146 -2.56 1.81 9.13
C PHE A 146 -3.92 1.10 9.15
N ILE A 147 -4.99 1.77 8.72
CA ILE A 147 -6.34 1.19 8.70
C ILE A 147 -6.48 0.10 7.62
N ALA A 148 -5.87 0.31 6.46
CA ALA A 148 -5.80 -0.68 5.40
C ALA A 148 -5.06 -1.94 5.87
N VAL A 149 -3.84 -1.78 6.38
CA VAL A 149 -2.97 -2.88 6.83
C VAL A 149 -3.55 -3.63 8.03
N THR A 150 -4.27 -2.94 8.93
CA THR A 150 -4.92 -3.59 10.08
C THR A 150 -6.25 -4.26 9.75
N GLY A 151 -6.71 -4.23 8.50
CA GLY A 151 -7.99 -4.81 8.07
C GLY A 151 -9.22 -4.10 8.64
N ARG A 152 -9.05 -2.88 9.17
CA ARG A 152 -10.14 -2.05 9.72
C ARG A 152 -10.90 -1.30 8.62
N GLU A 153 -10.38 -1.30 7.41
CA GLU A 153 -10.92 -0.58 6.25
C GLU A 153 -12.34 -1.01 5.88
N ALA A 154 -12.63 -2.32 5.83
CA ALA A 154 -13.98 -2.80 5.52
C ALA A 154 -15.02 -2.30 6.53
N ARG A 155 -14.68 -2.36 7.83
CA ARG A 155 -15.53 -1.84 8.90
C ARG A 155 -15.70 -0.32 8.80
N LEU A 156 -14.65 0.40 8.44
CA LEU A 156 -14.72 1.84 8.21
C LEU A 156 -15.64 2.14 7.01
N ALA A 157 -15.49 1.43 5.89
CA ALA A 157 -16.32 1.59 4.71
C ALA A 157 -17.80 1.41 5.04
N ASP A 158 -18.17 0.38 5.81
CA ASP A 158 -19.56 0.14 6.19
C ASP A 158 -20.13 1.25 7.09
N LEU A 159 -19.34 1.75 8.04
CA LEU A 159 -19.72 2.89 8.86
C LEU A 159 -19.90 4.16 8.02
N LEU A 160 -19.02 4.42 7.06
CA LEU A 160 -19.07 5.58 6.17
C LEU A 160 -20.28 5.50 5.22
N ARG A 161 -20.52 4.35 4.59
CA ARG A 161 -21.70 4.12 3.74
C ARG A 161 -22.99 4.37 4.53
N SER A 162 -23.06 3.85 5.76
CA SER A 162 -24.21 4.05 6.64
C SER A 162 -24.37 5.52 7.04
N ALA A 163 -23.27 6.22 7.35
CA ALA A 163 -23.29 7.64 7.70
C ALA A 163 -23.81 8.52 6.57
N VAL A 164 -23.36 8.25 5.34
CA VAL A 164 -23.64 9.07 4.16
C VAL A 164 -25.05 8.82 3.60
N THR A 165 -25.53 7.57 3.66
CA THR A 165 -26.89 7.22 3.20
C THR A 165 -27.99 7.57 4.20
N THR A 166 -27.65 7.72 5.49
CA THR A 166 -28.62 8.03 6.55
C THR A 166 -28.31 9.37 7.23
N ARG A 167 -28.24 9.39 8.57
CA ARG A 167 -27.97 10.57 9.38
C ARG A 167 -26.56 10.51 9.94
N TRP A 168 -25.63 11.21 9.30
CA TRP A 168 -24.20 11.17 9.60
C TRP A 168 -23.83 11.53 11.05
N GLN A 169 -24.59 12.39 11.74
CA GLN A 169 -24.25 12.81 13.12
C GLN A 169 -24.20 11.64 14.12
N GLY A 170 -24.99 10.59 13.89
CA GLY A 170 -24.99 9.37 14.72
C GLY A 170 -23.73 8.53 14.57
N TYR A 171 -22.98 8.71 13.47
CA TYR A 171 -21.84 7.89 13.09
C TYR A 171 -20.49 8.51 13.48
N VAL A 172 -20.45 9.74 13.99
CA VAL A 172 -19.23 10.40 14.49
C VAL A 172 -18.55 9.52 15.55
N ARG A 173 -19.28 9.13 16.61
CA ARG A 173 -18.75 8.28 17.69
C ARG A 173 -18.26 6.90 17.20
N PRO A 174 -19.06 6.13 16.43
CA PRO A 174 -18.60 4.88 15.84
C PRO A 174 -17.31 5.00 15.02
N VAL A 175 -17.18 6.07 14.22
CA VAL A 175 -16.02 6.28 13.37
C VAL A 175 -14.79 6.72 14.20
N THR A 176 -14.94 7.58 15.20
CA THR A 176 -13.82 7.96 16.11
C THR A 176 -13.23 6.75 16.85
N ARG A 177 -14.03 5.71 17.14
CA ARG A 177 -13.53 4.48 17.77
C ARG A 177 -12.68 3.63 16.82
N THR A 178 -12.87 3.79 15.51
CA THR A 178 -12.16 3.05 14.47
C THR A 178 -10.93 3.84 13.99
N VAL A 179 -11.08 5.16 13.87
CA VAL A 179 -10.08 6.10 13.39
C VAL A 179 -9.82 7.16 14.47
N PRO A 180 -8.64 7.23 15.08
CA PRO A 180 -8.28 8.23 16.09
C PRO A 180 -8.04 9.62 15.47
N LEU A 181 -9.07 10.18 14.81
CA LEU A 181 -9.07 11.56 14.33
C LEU A 181 -9.74 12.49 15.35
N ASP A 182 -9.38 13.77 15.29
CA ASP A 182 -10.09 14.80 16.04
C ASP A 182 -11.58 14.81 15.67
N ARG A 183 -12.42 15.04 16.68
CA ARG A 183 -13.88 14.99 16.51
C ARG A 183 -14.38 16.09 15.58
N GLY A 184 -13.84 17.30 15.65
CA GLY A 184 -14.25 18.41 14.79
C GLY A 184 -13.90 18.14 13.33
N LEU A 185 -12.70 17.63 13.08
CA LEU A 185 -12.26 17.19 11.76
C LEU A 185 -13.18 16.09 11.18
N LEU A 186 -13.56 15.13 12.02
CA LEU A 186 -14.45 14.05 11.62
C LEU A 186 -15.88 14.54 11.32
N GLU A 187 -16.41 15.46 12.14
CA GLU A 187 -17.73 16.06 11.90
C GLU A 187 -17.76 16.85 10.59
N ALA A 188 -16.74 17.65 10.30
CA ALA A 188 -16.61 18.39 9.05
C ALA A 188 -16.53 17.44 7.83
N THR A 189 -15.70 16.40 7.93
CA THR A 189 -15.51 15.40 6.88
C THR A 189 -16.81 14.63 6.59
N LEU A 190 -17.51 14.15 7.62
CA LEU A 190 -18.75 13.40 7.44
C LEU A 190 -19.89 14.27 6.90
N ALA A 191 -19.98 15.53 7.34
CA ALA A 191 -20.97 16.48 6.83
C ALA A 191 -20.78 16.75 5.33
N GLU A 192 -19.52 16.83 4.90
CA GLU A 192 -19.18 17.05 3.49
C GLU A 192 -19.45 15.82 2.63
N LEU A 193 -18.98 14.63 3.03
CA LEU A 193 -19.27 13.39 2.30
C LEU A 193 -20.78 13.15 2.15
N HIS A 194 -21.55 13.45 3.19
CA HIS A 194 -23.00 13.37 3.12
C HIS A 194 -23.58 14.35 2.09
N ARG A 195 -23.10 15.59 2.06
CA ARG A 195 -23.53 16.60 1.08
C ARG A 195 -23.20 16.18 -0.35
N ASP A 196 -21.99 15.66 -0.58
CA ASP A 196 -21.54 15.23 -1.91
C ASP A 196 -22.39 14.08 -2.45
N TYR A 197 -22.68 13.09 -1.62
CA TYR A 197 -23.58 11.98 -1.99
C TYR A 197 -25.01 12.44 -2.26
N GLN A 198 -25.58 13.30 -1.41
CA GLN A 198 -26.92 13.84 -1.64
C GLN A 198 -26.97 14.67 -2.93
N GLY A 199 -25.90 15.41 -3.25
CA GLY A 199 -25.77 16.12 -4.52
C GLY A 199 -25.81 15.19 -5.75
N GLN A 200 -25.12 14.05 -5.69
CA GLN A 200 -25.15 13.04 -6.74
C GLN A 200 -26.53 12.39 -6.89
N MET A 201 -27.21 12.11 -5.76
CA MET A 201 -28.58 11.57 -5.76
C MET A 201 -29.62 12.55 -6.34
N VAL A 202 -29.45 13.87 -6.13
CA VAL A 202 -30.32 14.88 -6.75
C VAL A 202 -30.04 15.02 -8.25
N ALA A 203 -28.77 14.93 -8.66
CA ALA A 203 -28.38 14.98 -10.07
C ALA A 203 -28.96 13.79 -10.88
N THR A 204 -28.99 12.58 -10.31
CA THR A 204 -29.60 11.42 -10.97
C THR A 204 -31.12 11.54 -11.13
N LEU A 205 -31.80 12.24 -10.22
CA LEU A 205 -33.24 12.52 -10.31
C LEU A 205 -33.59 13.65 -11.29
N SER A 206 -32.68 14.60 -11.50
CA SER A 206 -32.88 15.79 -12.37
C SER A 206 -32.78 15.48 -13.87
N TRP A 207 -32.10 14.39 -14.26
CA TRP A 207 -31.84 13.99 -15.65
C TRP A 207 -32.56 12.68 -16.03
N GLY A 208 -33.81 12.55 -15.63
CA GLY A 208 -34.63 11.36 -15.90
C GLY A 208 -34.70 10.99 -17.40
N GLY A 209 -34.12 9.85 -17.74
CA GLY A 209 -34.49 9.05 -18.92
C GLY A 209 -33.41 8.92 -20.00
N GLY A 210 -32.56 7.89 -19.91
CA GLY A 210 -31.73 7.51 -21.06
C GLY A 210 -30.64 6.48 -20.77
N THR A 211 -30.91 5.24 -21.15
CA THR A 211 -29.96 4.15 -21.45
C THR A 211 -29.12 3.54 -20.32
N ALA A 212 -29.41 2.26 -20.08
CA ALA A 212 -28.63 1.31 -19.30
C ALA A 212 -27.24 1.09 -19.94
N ASP A 213 -26.19 1.57 -19.27
CA ASP A 213 -24.85 0.93 -19.10
C ASP A 213 -23.87 1.81 -18.28
N ALA A 214 -24.26 3.04 -17.92
CA ALA A 214 -23.51 3.86 -16.97
C ALA A 214 -23.89 3.45 -15.53
N GLY A 215 -22.93 2.92 -14.77
CA GLY A 215 -23.09 2.65 -13.34
C GLY A 215 -23.70 3.85 -12.62
N ASP A 216 -24.65 3.60 -11.73
CA ASP A 216 -25.28 4.62 -10.91
C ASP A 216 -24.18 5.42 -10.18
N PRO A 217 -23.99 6.72 -10.46
CA PRO A 217 -22.88 7.50 -9.89
C PRO A 217 -22.89 7.50 -8.36
N GLY A 218 -24.05 7.26 -7.73
CA GLY A 218 -24.13 7.03 -6.29
C GLY A 218 -23.49 5.72 -5.83
N ARG A 219 -23.57 4.64 -6.61
CA ARG A 219 -22.88 3.37 -6.31
C ARG A 219 -21.37 3.51 -6.46
N ASP A 220 -20.91 4.14 -7.54
CA ASP A 220 -19.48 4.38 -7.76
C ASP A 220 -18.86 5.21 -6.61
N PHE A 221 -19.59 6.19 -6.09
CA PHE A 221 -19.19 6.96 -4.93
C PHE A 221 -19.13 6.13 -3.64
N LEU A 222 -20.12 5.28 -3.39
CA LEU A 222 -20.15 4.39 -2.22
C LEU A 222 -19.07 3.29 -2.29
N ASP A 223 -18.68 2.88 -3.48
CA ASP A 223 -17.59 1.93 -3.70
C ASP A 223 -16.23 2.57 -3.39
N ARG A 224 -16.06 3.87 -3.68
CA ARG A 224 -14.84 4.64 -3.41
C ARG A 224 -14.91 5.49 -2.14
N ILE A 225 -15.83 5.18 -1.24
CA ILE A 225 -16.13 6.04 -0.08
C ILE A 225 -14.93 6.26 0.86
N VAL A 226 -14.06 5.25 1.01
CA VAL A 226 -12.87 5.33 1.86
C VAL A 226 -11.83 6.29 1.24
N ASP A 227 -11.65 6.25 -0.07
CA ASP A 227 -10.76 7.17 -0.79
C ASP A 227 -11.26 8.62 -0.68
N HIS A 228 -12.57 8.83 -0.86
CA HIS A 228 -13.20 10.14 -0.68
C HIS A 228 -13.06 10.66 0.75
N PHE A 229 -13.19 9.78 1.75
CA PHE A 229 -12.97 10.12 3.15
C PHE A 229 -11.56 10.62 3.40
N TRP A 230 -10.52 9.86 3.02
CA TRP A 230 -9.13 10.27 3.25
C TRP A 230 -8.74 11.54 2.49
N THR A 231 -9.26 11.71 1.26
CA THR A 231 -9.05 12.92 0.47
C THR A 231 -9.66 14.15 1.17
N THR A 232 -10.84 13.99 1.75
CA THR A 232 -11.54 15.06 2.48
C THR A 232 -10.85 15.37 3.81
N VAL A 233 -10.42 14.35 4.56
CA VAL A 233 -9.64 14.53 5.79
C VAL A 233 -8.38 15.35 5.51
N ARG A 234 -7.62 15.00 4.45
CA ARG A 234 -6.40 15.73 4.08
C ARG A 234 -6.67 17.21 3.83
N ARG A 235 -7.73 17.51 3.09
CA ARG A 235 -8.13 18.89 2.76
C ARG A 235 -8.58 19.72 3.97
N HIS A 236 -9.13 19.08 5.01
CA HIS A 236 -9.48 19.77 6.27
C HIS A 236 -8.32 19.81 7.27
N SER A 237 -7.23 19.09 7.02
CA SER A 237 -6.02 19.10 7.87
C SER A 237 -4.90 20.02 7.35
N GLU A 238 -5.01 20.50 6.12
CA GLU A 238 -4.17 21.55 5.52
C GLU A 238 -4.65 22.95 5.92
#